data_AF-A0A097QW57-F1
#
_entry.id   AF-A0A097QW57-F1
#
_cell.length_a   1.000
_cell.length_b   1.000
_cell.length_c   1.000
_cell.angle_alpha   90.00
_cell.angle_beta   90.00
_cell.angle_gamma   90.00
#
_symmetry.space_group_name_H-M   'P 1'
#
loop_
_entity.id
_entity.type
_entity.pdbx_description
1 polymer ?
#
loop_
_entity_poly.entity_id
_entity_poly.type
_entity_poly.pdbx_seq_one_letter_code
_entity_poly.pdbx_strand_id
1 'polypeptide(L)'
;MRTKEAIMAILPELEELEEVDFRQYAPPYPNLLKAFLESGEKGLPAFQRLAEETVGKEAVGHVLLSLLQYLLIRYRRFGEYAVVKPTVKVFLTLKGWLTENGLTEDWHRILGSFVGYLVTMLPIIVEHEDKETALSYTKLVESLVEEASEKFNNEYYDELLTRVREFRKKIEED
;
A
#
# COMPACT_ATOMS: atom_id res chain seq x y z
N MET A 1 -22.90 3.43 -1.08
CA MET A 1 -21.96 3.93 -0.06
C MET A 1 -20.94 4.83 -0.74
N ARG A 2 -20.55 5.95 -0.13
CA ARG A 2 -19.52 6.84 -0.68
C ARG A 2 -18.14 6.31 -0.30
N THR A 3 -17.79 5.14 -0.85
CA THR A 3 -16.60 4.37 -0.44
C THR A 3 -15.31 5.17 -0.62
N LYS A 4 -15.15 5.82 -1.79
CA LYS A 4 -14.01 6.67 -2.08
C LYS A 4 -13.83 7.75 -1.01
N GLU A 5 -14.90 8.45 -0.65
CA GLU A 5 -14.87 9.50 0.37
C GLU A 5 -14.50 8.96 1.74
N ALA A 6 -15.01 7.78 2.13
CA ALA A 6 -14.63 7.16 3.40
C ALA A 6 -13.14 6.79 3.42
N ILE A 7 -12.63 6.18 2.33
CA ILE A 7 -11.20 5.84 2.23
C ILE A 7 -10.32 7.08 2.26
N MET A 8 -10.68 8.14 1.51
CA MET A 8 -9.95 9.42 1.54
C MET A 8 -10.07 10.13 2.89
N ALA A 9 -11.14 9.92 3.66
CA ALA A 9 -11.24 10.44 5.02
C ALA A 9 -10.29 9.68 5.97
N ILE A 10 -10.11 8.37 5.79
CA ILE A 10 -9.20 7.54 6.59
C ILE A 10 -7.74 7.88 6.26
N LEU A 11 -7.44 8.11 4.97
CA LEU A 11 -6.11 8.32 4.44
C LEU A 11 -6.01 9.67 3.70
N PRO A 12 -6.23 10.80 4.39
CA PRO A 12 -6.30 12.12 3.76
C PRO A 12 -4.99 12.58 3.13
N GLU A 13 -3.86 12.04 3.58
CA GLU A 13 -2.52 12.29 3.04
C GLU A 13 -2.22 11.58 1.70
N LEU A 14 -3.07 10.63 1.30
CA LEU A 14 -2.97 9.93 0.02
C LEU A 14 -3.90 10.56 -1.03
N GLU A 15 -3.60 11.79 -1.43
CA GLU A 15 -4.39 12.54 -2.42
C GLU A 15 -4.56 11.79 -3.75
N GLU A 16 -3.58 10.96 -4.14
CA GLU A 16 -3.64 10.16 -5.38
C GLU A 16 -4.78 9.14 -5.41
N LEU A 17 -5.39 8.82 -4.25
CA LEU A 17 -6.61 8.02 -4.19
C LEU A 17 -7.79 8.70 -4.88
N GLU A 18 -7.72 10.01 -5.15
CA GLU A 18 -8.72 10.71 -5.93
C GLU A 18 -8.82 10.18 -7.37
N GLU A 19 -7.72 9.72 -7.95
CA GLU A 19 -7.68 9.24 -9.33
C GLU A 19 -8.09 7.76 -9.46
N VAL A 20 -8.18 7.04 -8.33
CA VAL A 20 -8.54 5.63 -8.30
C VAL A 20 -10.05 5.44 -8.49
N ASP A 21 -10.41 4.60 -9.45
CA ASP A 21 -11.80 4.18 -9.66
C ASP A 21 -12.21 3.10 -8.66
N PHE A 22 -13.07 3.47 -7.71
CA PHE A 22 -13.59 2.60 -6.65
C PHE A 22 -14.95 1.93 -6.95
N ARG A 23 -15.49 2.04 -8.18
CA ARG A 23 -16.85 1.54 -8.49
C ARG A 23 -17.06 0.06 -8.19
N GLN A 24 -16.00 -0.75 -8.30
CA GLN A 24 -16.04 -2.20 -8.03
C GLN A 24 -15.46 -2.56 -6.66
N TYR A 25 -15.06 -1.59 -5.84
CA TYR A 25 -14.49 -1.87 -4.53
C TYR A 25 -15.58 -2.13 -3.50
N ALA A 26 -15.58 -3.35 -2.94
CA ALA A 26 -16.43 -3.76 -1.84
C ALA A 26 -15.59 -3.88 -0.56
N PRO A 27 -15.47 -2.80 0.24
CA PRO A 27 -14.62 -2.83 1.43
C PRO A 27 -15.22 -3.71 2.53
N PRO A 28 -14.38 -4.32 3.38
CA PRO A 28 -14.85 -4.93 4.60
C PRO A 28 -15.39 -3.86 5.55
N TYR A 29 -16.28 -4.26 6.47
CA TYR A 29 -16.89 -3.38 7.47
C TYR A 29 -17.56 -2.11 6.87
N PRO A 30 -18.49 -2.23 5.90
CA PRO A 30 -19.12 -1.07 5.26
C PRO A 30 -19.84 -0.14 6.26
N ASN A 31 -20.37 -0.69 7.36
CA ASN A 31 -21.01 0.10 8.41
C ASN A 31 -20.00 0.94 9.22
N LEU A 32 -18.78 0.42 9.45
CA LEU A 32 -17.71 1.18 10.11
C LEU A 32 -17.24 2.33 9.24
N LEU A 33 -17.01 2.08 7.94
CA LEU A 33 -16.62 3.13 6.98
C LEU A 33 -17.70 4.22 6.88
N LYS A 34 -18.96 3.81 6.87
CA LYS A 34 -20.09 4.76 6.87
C LYS A 34 -20.11 5.60 8.16
N ALA A 35 -20.01 4.97 9.33
CA ALA A 35 -20.01 5.66 10.61
C ALA A 35 -18.84 6.65 10.73
N PHE A 36 -17.65 6.27 10.25
CA PHE A 36 -16.50 7.16 10.22
C PHE A 36 -16.71 8.36 9.31
N LEU A 37 -17.25 8.15 8.11
CA LEU A 37 -17.56 9.25 7.20
C LEU A 37 -18.61 10.20 7.79
N GLU A 38 -19.60 9.67 8.52
CA GLU A 38 -20.65 10.44 9.18
C GLU A 38 -20.18 11.21 10.43
N SER A 39 -19.11 10.76 11.09
CA SER A 39 -18.54 11.48 12.24
C SER A 39 -17.85 12.78 11.83
N GLY A 40 -17.41 12.89 10.57
CA GLY A 40 -16.64 14.02 10.06
C GLY A 40 -15.18 14.06 10.52
N GLU A 41 -14.73 13.05 11.29
CA GLU A 41 -13.32 12.91 11.64
C GLU A 41 -12.47 12.50 10.42
N LYS A 42 -11.15 12.70 10.53
CA LYS A 42 -10.19 12.37 9.47
C LYS A 42 -8.93 11.72 10.04
N GLY A 43 -8.29 10.90 9.22
CA GLY A 43 -7.00 10.26 9.49
C GLY A 43 -7.12 8.88 10.12
N LEU A 44 -6.09 8.08 9.90
CA LEU A 44 -6.00 6.70 10.38
C LEU A 44 -6.11 6.58 11.92
N PRO A 45 -5.51 7.48 12.74
CA PRO A 45 -5.67 7.39 14.19
C PRO A 45 -7.11 7.58 14.67
N ALA A 46 -7.88 8.46 14.00
CA ALA A 46 -9.29 8.67 14.29
C ALA A 46 -10.13 7.45 13.91
N PHE A 47 -9.86 6.90 12.73
CA PHE A 47 -10.50 5.67 12.28
C PHE A 47 -10.23 4.50 13.22
N GLN A 48 -9.00 4.36 13.71
CA GLN A 48 -8.62 3.32 14.65
C GLN A 48 -9.38 3.43 15.98
N ARG A 49 -9.49 4.63 16.57
CA ARG A 49 -10.27 4.83 17.80
C ARG A 49 -11.72 4.39 17.63
N LEU A 50 -12.34 4.80 16.52
CA LEU A 50 -13.71 4.39 16.22
C LEU A 50 -13.83 2.86 16.02
N ALA A 51 -12.87 2.23 15.35
CA ALA A 51 -12.86 0.78 15.16
C ALA A 51 -12.76 0.03 16.49
N GLU A 52 -11.88 0.48 17.38
CA GLU A 52 -11.68 -0.06 18.73
C GLU A 52 -12.97 -0.01 19.57
N GLU A 53 -13.72 1.08 19.47
CA GLU A 53 -14.97 1.28 20.23
C GLU A 53 -16.16 0.46 19.70
N THR A 54 -16.11 0.01 18.44
CA THR A 54 -17.29 -0.54 17.76
C THR A 54 -17.15 -2.01 17.35
N VAL A 55 -16.06 -2.39 16.70
CA VAL A 55 -15.90 -3.72 16.08
C VAL A 55 -14.59 -4.43 16.43
N GLY A 56 -13.61 -3.71 16.98
CA GLY A 56 -12.27 -4.20 17.28
C GLY A 56 -11.20 -3.57 16.37
N LYS A 57 -10.00 -3.38 16.92
CA LYS A 57 -8.86 -2.72 16.23
C LYS A 57 -8.43 -3.43 14.96
N GLU A 58 -8.61 -4.75 14.89
CA GLU A 58 -8.22 -5.61 13.77
C GLU A 58 -8.95 -5.22 12.48
N ALA A 59 -10.12 -4.57 12.58
CA ALA A 59 -10.86 -4.05 11.44
C ALA A 59 -10.04 -3.03 10.62
N VAL A 60 -9.15 -2.26 11.26
CA VAL A 60 -8.27 -1.30 10.58
C VAL A 60 -7.31 -2.02 9.64
N GLY A 61 -6.61 -3.04 10.14
CA GLY A 61 -5.72 -3.87 9.33
C GLY A 61 -6.44 -4.55 8.17
N HIS A 62 -7.65 -5.07 8.39
CA HIS A 62 -8.47 -5.66 7.33
C HIS A 62 -8.89 -4.65 6.25
N VAL A 63 -9.24 -3.42 6.63
CA VAL A 63 -9.58 -2.36 5.67
C VAL A 63 -8.36 -1.95 4.84
N LEU A 64 -7.20 -1.74 5.48
CA LEU A 64 -5.95 -1.41 4.79
C LEU A 64 -5.49 -2.53 3.85
N LEU A 65 -5.55 -3.79 4.32
CA LEU A 65 -5.19 -4.95 3.49
C LEU A 65 -6.15 -5.13 2.31
N SER A 66 -7.46 -4.95 2.51
CA SER A 66 -8.44 -5.03 1.43
C SER A 66 -8.25 -3.93 0.40
N LEU A 67 -7.93 -2.71 0.85
CA LEU A 67 -7.58 -1.60 -0.05
C LEU A 67 -6.32 -1.92 -0.86
N LEU A 68 -5.25 -2.40 -0.21
CA LEU A 68 -4.02 -2.81 -0.90
C LEU A 68 -4.32 -3.87 -1.97
N GLN A 69 -5.05 -4.93 -1.61
CA GLN A 69 -5.43 -5.98 -2.56
C GLN A 69 -6.24 -5.44 -3.73
N TYR A 70 -7.16 -4.51 -3.48
CA TYR A 70 -7.93 -3.86 -4.53
C TYR A 70 -7.04 -3.12 -5.52
N LEU A 71 -6.12 -2.30 -5.02
CA LEU A 71 -5.17 -1.54 -5.85
C LEU A 71 -4.27 -2.47 -6.67
N LEU A 72 -3.75 -3.54 -6.04
CA LEU A 72 -2.96 -4.57 -6.73
C LEU A 72 -3.75 -5.28 -7.84
N ILE A 73 -5.03 -5.57 -7.62
CA ILE A 73 -5.90 -6.18 -8.63
C ILE A 73 -6.11 -5.22 -9.82
N ARG A 74 -6.37 -3.94 -9.54
CA ARG A 74 -6.53 -2.92 -10.60
C ARG A 74 -5.26 -2.82 -11.44
N TYR A 75 -4.10 -2.73 -10.79
CA TYR A 75 -2.80 -2.71 -11.46
C TYR A 75 -2.61 -3.94 -12.34
N ARG A 76 -2.77 -5.14 -11.78
CA ARG A 76 -2.51 -6.40 -12.50
C ARG A 76 -3.47 -6.63 -13.68
N ARG A 77 -4.73 -6.23 -13.54
CA ARG A 77 -5.76 -6.50 -14.57
C ARG A 77 -5.84 -5.43 -15.64
N PHE A 78 -5.58 -4.17 -15.29
CA PHE A 78 -5.85 -3.04 -16.17
C PHE A 78 -4.59 -2.20 -16.48
N GLY A 79 -3.45 -2.46 -15.83
CA GLY A 79 -2.23 -1.70 -16.03
C GLY A 79 -2.36 -0.23 -15.61
N GLU A 80 -3.27 0.06 -14.69
CA GLU A 80 -3.60 1.44 -14.31
C GLU A 80 -2.46 2.08 -13.50
N TYR A 81 -1.86 3.14 -14.05
CA TYR A 81 -0.84 3.91 -13.33
C TYR A 81 -1.41 4.64 -12.10
N ALA A 82 -2.68 5.09 -12.15
CA ALA A 82 -3.34 5.79 -11.04
C ALA A 82 -3.32 5.01 -9.71
N VAL A 83 -3.18 3.68 -9.74
CA VAL A 83 -3.11 2.85 -8.52
C VAL A 83 -1.68 2.58 -8.04
N VAL A 84 -0.65 2.91 -8.82
CA VAL A 84 0.75 2.56 -8.51
C VAL A 84 1.25 3.26 -7.25
N LYS A 85 1.22 4.60 -7.22
CA LYS A 85 1.62 5.38 -6.04
C LYS A 85 0.76 5.06 -4.81
N PRO A 86 -0.59 5.03 -4.91
CA PRO A 86 -1.43 4.58 -3.81
C PRO A 86 -1.07 3.19 -3.27
N THR A 87 -0.74 2.23 -4.14
CA THR A 87 -0.37 0.88 -3.69
C THR A 87 0.84 0.94 -2.78
N VAL A 88 1.92 1.62 -3.20
CA VAL A 88 3.14 1.72 -2.41
C VAL A 88 2.88 2.40 -1.08
N LYS A 89 2.16 3.53 -1.08
CA LYS A 89 1.85 4.27 0.14
C LYS A 89 0.96 3.47 1.10
N VAL A 90 -0.12 2.83 0.61
CA VAL A 90 -0.98 1.96 1.43
C VAL A 90 -0.19 0.78 1.99
N PHE A 91 0.76 0.23 1.23
CA PHE A 91 1.65 -0.84 1.70
C PHE A 91 2.50 -0.39 2.90
N LEU A 92 3.06 0.82 2.84
CA LEU A 92 3.81 1.41 3.96
C LEU A 92 2.91 1.75 5.15
N THR A 93 1.72 2.30 4.91
CA THR A 93 0.75 2.57 5.98
C THR A 93 0.38 1.27 6.70
N LEU A 94 0.17 0.18 5.97
CA LEU A 94 -0.10 -1.14 6.53
C LEU A 94 1.11 -1.68 7.32
N LYS A 95 2.34 -1.51 6.81
CA LYS A 95 3.59 -1.84 7.55
C LYS A 95 3.63 -1.11 8.90
N GLY A 96 3.47 0.21 8.87
CA GLY A 96 3.53 1.04 10.07
C GLY A 96 2.48 0.61 11.09
N TRP A 97 1.23 0.50 10.64
CA TRP A 97 0.11 0.11 11.50
C TRP A 97 0.31 -1.27 12.14
N LEU A 98 0.73 -2.28 11.37
CA LEU A 98 0.99 -3.63 11.91
C LEU A 98 2.14 -3.62 12.92
N THR A 99 3.21 -2.89 12.62
CA THR A 99 4.39 -2.82 13.50
C THR A 99 4.06 -2.14 14.83
N GLU A 100 3.35 -1.01 14.79
CA GLU A 100 2.90 -0.27 15.99
C GLU A 100 1.95 -1.10 16.87
N ASN A 101 1.21 -2.03 16.26
CA ASN A 101 0.27 -2.90 16.97
C ASN A 101 0.85 -4.27 17.37
N GLY A 102 2.16 -4.48 17.21
CA GLY A 102 2.84 -5.73 17.60
C GLY A 102 2.54 -6.92 16.68
N LEU A 103 2.09 -6.67 15.45
CA LEU A 103 1.69 -7.67 14.46
C LEU A 103 2.80 -7.91 13.40
N THR A 104 4.06 -7.95 13.84
CA THR A 104 5.23 -8.07 12.96
C THR A 104 5.20 -9.33 12.09
N GLU A 105 4.69 -10.46 12.61
CA GLU A 105 4.59 -11.69 11.81
C GLU A 105 3.52 -11.60 10.71
N ASP A 106 2.43 -10.86 10.93
CA ASP A 106 1.46 -10.60 9.87
C ASP A 106 2.03 -9.63 8.82
N TRP A 107 2.83 -8.66 9.25
CA TRP A 107 3.61 -7.83 8.33
C TRP A 107 4.53 -8.70 7.47
N HIS A 108 5.30 -9.62 8.04
CA HIS A 108 6.16 -10.51 7.26
C HIS A 108 5.34 -11.31 6.23
N ARG A 109 4.18 -11.87 6.61
CA ARG A 109 3.32 -12.58 5.65
C ARG A 109 2.89 -11.69 4.49
N ILE A 110 2.52 -10.44 4.77
CA ILE A 110 2.15 -9.44 3.76
C ILE A 110 3.35 -9.08 2.89
N LEU A 111 4.51 -8.85 3.49
CA LEU A 111 5.76 -8.55 2.79
C LEU A 111 6.09 -9.63 1.77
N GLY A 112 6.16 -10.89 2.22
CA GLY A 112 6.46 -12.03 1.36
C GLY A 112 5.42 -12.26 0.26
N SER A 113 4.16 -11.93 0.52
CA SER A 113 3.07 -12.12 -0.45
C SER A 113 3.05 -11.07 -1.55
N PHE A 114 3.50 -9.84 -1.27
CA PHE A 114 3.18 -8.70 -2.13
C PHE A 114 4.37 -7.86 -2.60
N VAL A 115 5.56 -7.97 -1.98
CA VAL A 115 6.71 -7.12 -2.34
C VAL A 115 7.10 -7.25 -3.82
N GLY A 116 6.95 -8.44 -4.41
CA GLY A 116 7.19 -8.67 -5.83
C GLY A 116 6.33 -7.79 -6.74
N TYR A 117 5.08 -7.50 -6.37
CA TYR A 117 4.24 -6.59 -7.15
C TYR A 117 4.78 -5.16 -7.15
N LEU A 118 5.34 -4.69 -6.03
CA LEU A 118 5.95 -3.36 -5.97
C LEU A 118 7.16 -3.27 -6.90
N VAL A 119 7.99 -4.32 -6.97
CA VAL A 119 9.10 -4.40 -7.93
C VAL A 119 8.59 -4.33 -9.37
N THR A 120 7.48 -5.00 -9.68
CA THR A 120 6.90 -4.92 -11.04
C THR A 120 6.36 -3.55 -11.41
N MET A 121 6.03 -2.69 -10.43
CA MET A 121 5.50 -1.34 -10.67
C MET A 121 6.59 -0.32 -11.01
N LEU A 122 7.86 -0.57 -10.65
CA LEU A 122 8.97 0.37 -10.85
C LEU A 122 9.13 0.87 -12.31
N PRO A 123 9.01 0.03 -13.35
CA PRO A 123 9.01 0.50 -14.74
C PRO A 123 7.97 1.58 -15.02
N ILE A 124 6.74 1.38 -14.53
CA ILE A 124 5.65 2.34 -14.78
C ILE A 124 5.93 3.66 -14.06
N ILE A 125 6.51 3.62 -12.86
CA ILE A 125 6.91 4.84 -12.14
C ILE A 125 7.92 5.64 -12.96
N VAL A 126 8.94 5.00 -13.53
CA VAL A 126 9.95 5.69 -14.36
C VAL A 126 9.36 6.29 -15.63
N GLU A 127 8.37 5.64 -16.23
CA GLU A 127 7.71 6.14 -17.44
C GLU A 127 6.84 7.39 -17.19
N HIS A 128 6.37 7.60 -15.96
CA HIS A 128 5.36 8.62 -15.65
C HIS A 128 5.84 9.71 -14.69
N GLU A 129 6.92 9.48 -13.93
CA GLU A 129 7.42 10.41 -12.92
C GLU A 129 8.75 11.03 -13.33
N ASP A 130 9.10 12.14 -12.69
CA ASP A 130 10.45 12.69 -12.78
C ASP A 130 11.50 11.75 -12.14
N LYS A 131 12.77 11.93 -12.52
CA LYS A 131 13.89 11.11 -12.06
C LYS A 131 14.03 11.08 -10.54
N GLU A 132 13.81 12.18 -9.84
CA GLU A 132 13.96 12.25 -8.37
C GLU A 132 12.87 11.43 -7.68
N THR A 133 11.62 11.58 -8.14
CA THR A 133 10.49 10.80 -7.66
C THR A 133 10.70 9.31 -7.92
N ALA A 134 11.07 8.95 -9.15
CA ALA A 134 11.32 7.56 -9.52
C ALA A 134 12.44 6.90 -8.69
N LEU A 135 13.54 7.63 -8.43
CA LEU A 135 14.63 7.17 -7.56
C LEU A 135 14.16 6.97 -6.12
N SER A 136 13.33 7.87 -5.61
CA SER A 136 12.81 7.78 -4.24
C SER A 136 11.94 6.54 -4.04
N TYR A 137 11.01 6.27 -4.97
CA TYR A 137 10.20 5.05 -4.94
C TYR A 137 11.06 3.78 -5.12
N THR A 138 12.06 3.83 -6.00
CA THR A 138 12.95 2.68 -6.22
C THR A 138 13.75 2.33 -4.95
N LYS A 139 14.34 3.33 -4.27
CA LYS A 139 15.05 3.13 -3.01
C LYS A 139 14.15 2.57 -1.90
N LEU A 140 12.91 3.07 -1.85
CA LEU A 140 11.92 2.58 -0.90
C LEU A 140 11.59 1.09 -1.16
N VAL A 141 11.30 0.73 -2.41
CA VAL A 141 11.01 -0.66 -2.79
C VAL A 141 12.23 -1.55 -2.56
N GLU A 142 13.44 -1.06 -2.82
CA GLU A 142 14.68 -1.79 -2.53
C GLU A 142 14.79 -2.13 -1.05
N SER A 143 14.54 -1.17 -0.15
CA SER A 143 14.57 -1.42 1.30
C SER A 143 13.55 -2.47 1.74
N LEU A 144 12.36 -2.49 1.14
CA LEU A 144 11.35 -3.52 1.42
C LEU A 144 11.78 -4.90 0.91
N VAL A 145 12.43 -4.96 -0.25
CA VAL A 145 12.94 -6.21 -0.81
C VAL A 145 14.14 -6.73 -0.02
N GLU A 146 15.02 -5.85 0.45
CA GLU A 146 16.13 -6.19 1.32
C GLU A 146 15.61 -6.79 2.65
N GLU A 147 14.61 -6.17 3.26
CA GLU A 147 13.93 -6.72 4.43
C GLU A 147 13.33 -8.12 4.15
N ALA A 148 12.75 -8.33 2.96
CA ALA A 148 12.22 -9.63 2.56
C ALA A 148 13.33 -10.68 2.37
N SER A 149 14.44 -10.32 1.71
CA SER A 149 15.63 -11.17 1.56
C SER A 149 16.15 -11.63 2.92
N GLU A 150 16.37 -10.69 3.84
CA GLU A 150 16.89 -10.99 5.17
C GLU A 150 15.94 -11.89 5.97
N LYS A 151 14.62 -11.63 5.90
CA LYS A 151 13.62 -12.37 6.66
C LYS A 151 13.40 -13.79 6.13
N PHE A 152 13.32 -13.97 4.81
CA PHE A 152 12.91 -15.25 4.22
C PHE A 152 14.08 -16.11 3.74
N ASN A 153 15.27 -15.52 3.55
CA ASN A 153 16.49 -16.19 3.12
C ASN A 153 16.24 -17.17 1.96
N ASN A 154 15.63 -16.65 0.89
CA ASN A 154 15.15 -17.42 -0.26
C ASN A 154 15.58 -16.72 -1.56
N GLU A 155 16.09 -17.50 -2.50
CA GLU A 155 16.60 -17.09 -3.82
C GLU A 155 15.64 -16.14 -4.56
N TYR A 156 14.33 -16.36 -4.46
CA TYR A 156 13.34 -15.48 -5.08
C TYR A 156 13.47 -14.01 -4.64
N TYR A 157 13.71 -13.74 -3.34
CA TYR A 157 13.83 -12.36 -2.85
C TYR A 157 15.20 -11.77 -3.19
N ASP A 158 16.25 -12.58 -3.25
CA ASP A 158 17.59 -12.14 -3.69
C ASP A 158 17.60 -11.75 -5.17
N GLU A 159 16.85 -12.48 -6.01
CA GLU A 159 16.61 -12.12 -7.41
C GLU A 159 15.85 -10.79 -7.53
N LEU A 160 14.79 -10.60 -6.71
CA LEU A 160 14.08 -9.33 -6.66
C LEU A 160 15.02 -8.19 -6.26
N LEU A 161 15.89 -8.39 -5.25
CA LEU A 161 16.81 -7.37 -4.77
C LEU A 161 17.81 -6.98 -5.86
N THR A 162 18.36 -7.97 -6.55
CA THR A 162 19.26 -7.76 -7.68
C THR A 162 18.57 -6.95 -8.77
N ARG A 163 17.33 -7.33 -9.13
CA ARG A 163 16.54 -6.62 -10.14
C ARG A 163 16.26 -5.17 -9.76
N VAL A 164 15.90 -4.89 -8.52
CA VAL A 164 15.66 -3.50 -8.06
C VAL A 164 16.94 -2.68 -8.09
N ARG A 165 18.07 -3.24 -7.66
CA ARG A 165 19.38 -2.57 -7.69
C ARG A 165 19.84 -2.24 -9.11
N GLU A 166 19.70 -3.18 -10.04
CA GLU A 166 19.97 -2.95 -11.46
C GLU A 166 19.05 -1.88 -12.04
N PHE A 167 17.78 -1.89 -11.66
CA PHE A 167 16.81 -0.90 -12.09
C PHE A 167 17.16 0.50 -11.57
N ARG A 168 17.52 0.63 -10.28
CA ARG A 168 17.99 1.88 -9.67
C ARG A 168 19.20 2.45 -10.41
N LYS A 169 20.20 1.59 -10.67
CA LYS A 169 21.42 1.98 -11.36
C LYS A 169 21.13 2.59 -12.74
N LYS A 170 20.21 2.00 -13.51
CA LYS A 170 19.79 2.55 -14.81
C LYS A 170 19.23 3.96 -14.68
N ILE A 171 18.33 4.19 -13.73
CA ILE A 171 17.76 5.52 -13.48
C ILE A 171 18.85 6.52 -13.08
N GLU A 172 19.84 6.11 -12.29
CA GLU A 172 20.96 6.97 -11.87
C GLU A 172 21.86 7.36 -13.06
N GLU A 173 22.09 6.44 -13.99
CA GLU A 173 22.97 6.60 -15.16
C GLU A 173 22.32 7.32 -16.36
N ASP A 174 20.98 7.27 -16.51
CA ASP A 174 20.20 7.98 -17.54
C ASP A 174 20.03 9.49 -17.25
#